data_AF-A0A3D1BGY1-F1
#
_entry.id   AF-A0A3D1BGY1-F1
#
_cell.length_a   1.000
_cell.length_b   1.000
_cell.length_c   1.000
_cell.angle_alpha   90.00
_cell.angle_beta   90.00
_cell.angle_gamma   90.00
#
_symmetry.space_group_name_H-M   'P 1'
#
loop_
_entity.id
_entity.type
_entity.pdbx_description
1 polymer ?
#
loop_
_entity_poly.entity_id
_entity_poly.type
_entity_poly.pdbx_seq_one_letter_code
_entity_poly.pdbx_strand_id
1 'polypeptide(L)'
;FQSPPLAGDRVEWTWVARGLDGDTLTSGEQDFFVEKDALPLCFHEVAKATPWRGQGRFWTTSTTAFGASGIPGEVPPFTPLEVSFSQRRPAFDLSWLNEVQQGDFAEEVWLAAFVDEAAPQAARLEGLAVWVDCIDCDLSVPDRGAVRLDILTVDAQSILEGEQGRESAMEWSRGTPDQLVPALERALLSHPGAEVMTVWTTSEHAFQRKGVPAAGVRPRTPVRFDVQVSPVL
;
A
#
# COMPACT_ATOMS: atom_id res chain seq x y z
N PHE A 1 4.72 12.02 -4.93
CA PHE A 1 5.16 12.53 -3.62
C PHE A 1 6.33 13.48 -3.87
N GLN A 2 6.12 14.79 -3.76
CA GLN A 2 7.22 15.76 -3.93
C GLN A 2 7.90 16.10 -2.60
N SER A 3 7.20 15.92 -1.47
CA SER A 3 7.73 16.10 -0.14
C SER A 3 8.71 14.98 0.23
N PRO A 4 9.85 15.30 0.88
CA PRO A 4 10.70 14.31 1.52
C PRO A 4 10.15 13.88 2.90
N PRO A 5 10.65 12.76 3.46
CA PRO A 5 10.39 12.37 4.84
C PRO A 5 11.00 13.35 5.85
N LEU A 6 10.40 13.42 7.02
CA LEU A 6 10.82 14.21 8.17
C LEU A 6 11.50 13.33 9.24
N ALA A 7 12.09 13.97 10.25
CA ALA A 7 12.63 13.26 11.40
C ALA A 7 11.55 12.45 12.11
N GLY A 8 11.82 11.16 12.35
CA GLY A 8 10.90 10.22 12.96
C GLY A 8 9.95 9.51 12.00
N ASP A 9 9.93 9.87 10.71
CA ASP A 9 9.21 9.14 9.68
C ASP A 9 9.89 7.80 9.38
N ARG A 10 9.10 6.78 9.05
CA ARG A 10 9.62 5.47 8.60
C ARG A 10 9.80 5.48 7.08
N VAL A 11 10.99 5.09 6.62
CA VAL A 11 11.31 4.95 5.20
C VAL A 11 11.77 3.53 4.89
N GLU A 12 11.51 3.10 3.67
CA GLU A 12 11.99 1.85 3.08
C GLU A 12 13.05 2.17 2.03
N TRP A 13 14.24 1.59 2.18
CA TRP A 13 15.35 1.79 1.25
C TRP A 13 15.81 0.48 0.64
N THR A 14 15.95 0.46 -0.70
CA THR A 14 16.77 -0.53 -1.42
C THR A 14 18.02 0.19 -1.91
N TRP A 15 19.22 -0.32 -1.60
CA TRP A 15 20.45 0.39 -1.88
C TRP A 15 21.64 -0.52 -2.22
N VAL A 16 22.61 0.04 -2.95
CA VAL A 16 23.86 -0.61 -3.35
C VAL A 16 25.02 0.37 -3.14
N ALA A 17 26.01 -0.03 -2.34
CA ALA A 17 27.23 0.73 -2.10
C ALA A 17 28.39 0.16 -2.94
N ARG A 18 29.08 1.05 -3.63
CA ARG A 18 30.25 0.75 -4.46
C ARG A 18 31.46 1.53 -3.99
N GLY A 19 32.64 0.92 -4.18
CA GLY A 19 33.91 1.64 -4.13
C GLY A 19 34.01 2.67 -5.25
N LEU A 20 35.00 3.56 -5.17
CA LEU A 20 35.26 4.56 -6.21
C LEU A 20 35.82 3.96 -7.52
N ASP A 21 36.32 2.74 -7.44
CA ASP A 21 36.67 1.89 -8.59
C ASP A 21 35.45 1.29 -9.30
N GLY A 22 34.26 1.39 -8.68
CA GLY A 22 32.99 0.89 -9.22
C GLY A 22 32.63 -0.51 -8.73
N ASP A 23 33.47 -1.15 -7.91
CA ASP A 23 33.19 -2.48 -7.38
C ASP A 23 32.09 -2.42 -6.33
N THR A 24 31.11 -3.31 -6.42
CA THR A 24 30.06 -3.43 -5.40
C THR A 24 30.65 -4.01 -4.13
N LEU A 25 30.56 -3.26 -3.03
CA LEU A 25 31.09 -3.68 -1.73
C LEU A 25 30.00 -4.30 -0.86
N THR A 26 28.81 -3.72 -0.87
CA THR A 26 27.66 -4.21 -0.11
C THR A 26 26.35 -3.64 -0.68
N SER A 27 25.23 -4.25 -0.33
CA SER A 27 23.89 -3.84 -0.74
C SER A 27 22.87 -4.35 0.27
N GLY A 28 21.71 -3.72 0.31
CA GLY A 28 20.66 -4.17 1.21
C GLY A 28 19.30 -3.55 0.95
N GLU A 29 18.33 -4.11 1.66
CA GLU A 29 17.01 -3.54 1.86
C GLU A 29 16.85 -3.27 3.35
N GLN A 30 16.45 -2.05 3.70
CA GLN A 30 16.40 -1.62 5.09
C GLN A 30 15.24 -0.65 5.32
N ASP A 31 14.46 -0.97 6.35
CA ASP A 31 13.49 -0.05 6.94
C ASP A 31 14.14 0.70 8.07
N PHE A 32 13.95 2.02 8.14
CA PHE A 32 14.43 2.79 9.28
C PHE A 32 13.61 4.04 9.55
N PHE A 33 13.66 4.48 10.81
CA PHE A 33 13.17 5.77 11.25
C PHE A 33 14.25 6.84 11.05
N VAL A 34 13.92 7.87 10.29
CA VAL A 34 14.81 8.99 9.99
C VAL A 34 15.26 9.66 11.31
N GLU A 35 16.57 9.81 11.50
CA GLU A 35 17.23 10.37 12.70
C GLU A 35 17.07 9.60 14.02
N LYS A 36 16.52 8.38 14.00
CA LYS A 36 16.35 7.56 15.22
C LYS A 36 17.20 6.29 15.22
N ASP A 37 17.25 5.59 14.09
CA ASP A 37 17.92 4.29 14.03
C ASP A 37 19.43 4.41 13.85
N ALA A 38 20.16 3.37 14.24
CA ALA A 38 21.62 3.33 14.21
C ALA A 38 22.16 3.01 12.80
N LEU A 39 21.89 3.89 11.83
CA LEU A 39 22.44 3.83 10.48
C LEU A 39 23.51 4.92 10.26
N PRO A 40 24.33 4.79 9.20
CA PRO A 40 25.26 5.85 8.84
C PRO A 40 24.55 7.18 8.61
N LEU A 41 25.16 8.29 9.06
CA LEU A 41 24.59 9.63 8.96
C LEU A 41 24.15 9.99 7.54
N CYS A 42 24.91 9.57 6.52
CA CYS A 42 24.55 9.86 5.13
C CYS A 42 23.21 9.26 4.70
N PHE A 43 22.74 8.16 5.30
CA PHE A 43 21.44 7.59 4.98
C PHE A 43 20.31 8.51 5.45
N HIS A 44 20.40 9.04 6.67
CA HIS A 44 19.38 9.95 7.20
C HIS A 44 19.35 11.29 6.47
N GLU A 45 20.51 11.87 6.16
CA GLU A 45 20.58 13.15 5.44
C GLU A 45 20.05 13.04 4.02
N VAL A 46 20.40 11.95 3.31
CA VAL A 46 19.90 11.72 1.95
C VAL A 46 18.41 11.39 1.97
N ALA A 47 17.90 10.66 2.97
CA ALA A 47 16.48 10.39 3.10
C ALA A 47 15.67 11.69 3.19
N LYS A 48 16.05 12.61 4.08
CA LYS A 48 15.42 13.94 4.24
C LYS A 48 15.55 14.83 3.00
N ALA A 49 16.57 14.62 2.16
CA ALA A 49 16.75 15.38 0.93
C ALA A 49 16.01 14.76 -0.27
N THR A 50 15.45 13.56 -0.11
CA THR A 50 14.85 12.79 -1.22
C THR A 50 13.34 12.64 -1.04
N PRO A 51 12.53 12.83 -2.09
CA PRO A 51 11.10 12.56 -2.00
C PRO A 51 10.76 11.09 -1.69
N TRP A 52 9.55 10.81 -1.18
CA TRP A 52 9.09 9.46 -0.79
C TRP A 52 9.10 8.35 -1.86
N ARG A 53 9.24 8.69 -3.15
CA ARG A 53 9.45 7.73 -4.26
C ARG A 53 10.68 8.10 -5.09
N GLY A 54 11.65 8.76 -4.45
CA GLY A 54 12.86 9.20 -5.11
C GLY A 54 13.87 8.06 -5.22
N GLN A 55 14.65 8.13 -6.27
CA GLN A 55 15.81 7.27 -6.47
C GLN A 55 16.99 8.17 -6.85
N GLY A 56 18.20 7.72 -6.55
CA GLY A 56 19.35 8.55 -6.83
C GLY A 56 20.67 7.86 -6.55
N ARG A 57 21.71 8.67 -6.65
CA ARG A 57 23.07 8.30 -6.30
C ARG A 57 23.71 9.43 -5.53
N PHE A 58 24.50 9.10 -4.53
CA PHE A 58 25.29 10.07 -3.78
C PHE A 58 26.67 9.50 -3.47
N TRP A 59 27.62 10.41 -3.26
CA TRP A 59 28.97 10.08 -2.82
C TRP A 59 29.14 10.51 -1.38
N THR A 60 29.78 9.66 -0.58
CA THR A 60 29.94 9.88 0.85
C THR A 60 31.36 9.54 1.27
N THR A 61 31.85 10.28 2.26
CA THR A 61 33.12 9.98 2.92
C THR A 61 32.94 8.80 3.88
N SER A 62 34.05 8.15 4.23
CA SER A 62 34.00 7.09 5.24
C SER A 62 33.45 7.60 6.58
N THR A 63 33.76 8.82 7.00
CA THR A 63 33.31 9.40 8.28
C THR A 63 31.79 9.56 8.40
N THR A 64 31.08 9.73 7.29
CA THR A 64 29.62 9.85 7.25
C THR A 64 28.93 8.52 6.91
N ALA A 65 29.71 7.52 6.49
CA ALA A 65 29.32 6.15 6.17
C ALA A 65 29.72 5.18 7.31
N PHE A 66 30.53 4.15 7.00
CA PHE A 66 30.92 3.07 7.94
C PHE A 66 32.22 3.34 8.72
N GLY A 67 32.81 4.52 8.56
CA GLY A 67 33.90 5.03 9.38
C GLY A 67 35.19 4.21 9.35
N ALA A 68 35.91 4.27 10.48
CA ALA A 68 37.19 3.60 10.68
C ALA A 68 37.07 2.07 10.79
N SER A 69 35.90 1.56 11.12
CA SER A 69 35.67 0.12 11.28
C SER A 69 35.28 -0.54 9.96
N GLY A 70 34.61 0.20 9.06
CA GLY A 70 34.00 -0.40 7.88
C GLY A 70 32.93 -1.43 8.27
N ILE A 71 32.69 -2.38 7.38
CA ILE A 71 31.90 -3.59 7.62
C ILE A 71 32.83 -4.77 7.41
N PRO A 72 33.14 -5.57 8.46
CA PRO A 72 34.04 -6.71 8.33
C PRO A 72 33.64 -7.66 7.20
N GLY A 73 34.55 -7.87 6.26
CA GLY A 73 34.34 -8.77 5.11
C GLY A 73 33.64 -8.14 3.90
N GLU A 74 33.12 -6.92 4.01
CA GLU A 74 32.36 -6.25 2.94
C GLU A 74 32.95 -4.89 2.59
N VAL A 75 33.01 -3.98 3.57
CA VAL A 75 33.49 -2.61 3.36
C VAL A 75 34.77 -2.42 4.17
N PRO A 76 35.94 -2.19 3.52
CA PRO A 76 37.17 -1.96 4.24
C PRO A 76 37.10 -0.70 5.14
N PRO A 77 37.90 -0.64 6.22
CA PRO A 77 38.13 0.58 7.00
C PRO A 77 38.40 1.82 6.15
N PHE A 78 37.82 2.95 6.54
CA PHE A 78 38.05 4.27 5.91
C PHE A 78 37.67 4.37 4.43
N THR A 79 36.82 3.48 3.92
CA THR A 79 36.42 3.46 2.51
C THR A 79 35.36 4.52 2.18
N PRO A 80 35.61 5.44 1.22
CA PRO A 80 34.57 6.29 0.63
C PRO A 80 33.69 5.49 -0.33
N LEU A 81 32.43 5.90 -0.48
CA LEU A 81 31.44 5.11 -1.22
C LEU A 81 30.65 5.97 -2.22
N GLU A 82 30.30 5.37 -3.35
CA GLU A 82 29.13 5.74 -4.15
C GLU A 82 27.96 4.86 -3.72
N VAL A 83 26.83 5.45 -3.34
CA VAL A 83 25.62 4.71 -2.97
C VAL A 83 24.52 5.02 -3.96
N SER A 84 23.99 3.98 -4.62
CA SER A 84 22.74 4.04 -5.38
C SER A 84 21.60 3.60 -4.49
N PHE A 85 20.47 4.30 -4.53
CA PHE A 85 19.35 4.01 -3.64
C PHE A 85 17.99 4.28 -4.31
N SER A 86 16.97 3.58 -3.81
CA SER A 86 15.56 3.83 -4.05
C SER A 86 14.86 3.96 -2.70
N GLN A 87 14.12 5.04 -2.50
CA GLN A 87 13.36 5.32 -1.29
C GLN A 87 11.87 5.12 -1.55
N ARG A 88 11.20 4.44 -0.63
CA ARG A 88 9.74 4.26 -0.59
C ARG A 88 9.20 4.66 0.79
N ARG A 89 7.91 5.03 0.82
CA ARG A 89 7.13 5.11 2.07
C ARG A 89 6.49 3.74 2.32
N PRO A 90 6.68 3.10 3.49
CA PRO A 90 6.05 1.83 3.80
C PRO A 90 4.52 1.95 3.74
N ALA A 91 3.85 1.15 2.90
CA ALA A 91 2.39 1.26 2.75
C ALA A 91 1.63 0.75 3.97
N PHE A 92 2.24 -0.18 4.72
CA PHE A 92 1.74 -0.75 5.97
C PHE A 92 2.03 0.12 7.21
N ASP A 93 2.49 1.35 7.04
CA ASP A 93 2.68 2.29 8.15
C ASP A 93 1.36 2.96 8.56
N LEU A 94 0.93 2.69 9.80
CA LEU A 94 -0.26 3.28 10.41
C LEU A 94 -0.18 4.82 10.44
N SER A 95 1.01 5.41 10.52
CA SER A 95 1.18 6.87 10.49
C SER A 95 0.64 7.49 9.20
N TRP A 96 0.86 6.82 8.06
CA TRP A 96 0.39 7.28 6.76
C TRP A 96 -1.13 7.17 6.66
N LEU A 97 -1.72 6.07 7.16
CA LEU A 97 -3.16 5.94 7.23
C LEU A 97 -3.78 7.02 8.14
N ASN A 98 -3.13 7.38 9.25
CA ASN A 98 -3.62 8.43 10.14
C ASN A 98 -3.65 9.81 9.45
N GLU A 99 -2.63 10.17 8.65
CA GLU A 99 -2.64 11.40 7.84
C GLU A 99 -3.78 11.42 6.82
N VAL A 100 -4.05 10.26 6.19
CA VAL A 100 -5.17 10.09 5.26
C VAL A 100 -6.51 10.30 5.98
N GLN A 101 -6.68 9.69 7.16
CA GLN A 101 -7.89 9.82 7.98
C GLN A 101 -8.12 11.26 8.47
N GLN A 102 -7.04 12.00 8.74
CA GLN A 102 -7.08 13.44 9.10
C GLN A 102 -7.37 14.33 7.88
N GLY A 103 -7.20 13.80 6.66
CA GLY A 103 -7.39 14.53 5.41
C GLY A 103 -6.18 15.33 4.97
N ASP A 104 -5.03 15.13 5.61
CA ASP A 104 -3.75 15.75 5.27
C ASP A 104 -3.11 15.07 4.04
N PHE A 105 -3.55 13.85 3.74
CA PHE A 105 -3.07 13.08 2.60
C PHE A 105 -4.19 12.46 1.77
N ALA A 106 -3.93 12.24 0.47
CA ALA A 106 -4.90 11.69 -0.46
C ALA A 106 -5.08 10.17 -0.29
N GLU A 107 -6.32 9.72 -0.05
CA GLU A 107 -6.71 8.31 0.10
C GLU A 107 -6.24 7.44 -1.07
N GLU A 108 -6.49 7.88 -2.31
CA GLU A 108 -6.15 7.12 -3.51
C GLU A 108 -4.64 6.83 -3.61
N VAL A 109 -3.81 7.78 -3.17
CA VAL A 109 -2.36 7.65 -3.27
C VAL A 109 -1.83 6.65 -2.24
N TRP A 110 -2.39 6.64 -1.03
CA TRP A 110 -2.11 5.60 -0.04
C TRP A 110 -2.59 4.24 -0.53
N LEU A 111 -3.85 4.16 -0.99
CA LEU A 111 -4.46 2.91 -1.41
C LEU A 111 -3.72 2.27 -2.59
N ALA A 112 -3.30 3.07 -3.57
CA ALA A 112 -2.52 2.57 -4.70
C ALA A 112 -1.18 1.97 -4.26
N ALA A 113 -0.51 2.58 -3.27
CA ALA A 113 0.74 2.02 -2.72
C ALA A 113 0.47 0.73 -1.93
N PHE A 114 -0.60 0.72 -1.14
CA PHE A 114 -1.02 -0.45 -0.37
C PHE A 114 -1.35 -1.64 -1.28
N VAL A 115 -2.14 -1.43 -2.33
CA VAL A 115 -2.54 -2.51 -3.26
C VAL A 115 -1.36 -3.01 -4.08
N ASP A 116 -0.46 -2.13 -4.53
CA ASP A 116 0.76 -2.52 -5.26
C ASP A 116 1.62 -3.51 -4.45
N GLU A 117 1.65 -3.37 -3.12
CA GLU A 117 2.37 -4.27 -2.22
C GLU A 117 1.55 -5.50 -1.80
N ALA A 118 0.29 -5.31 -1.42
CA ALA A 118 -0.56 -6.37 -0.86
C ALA A 118 -1.17 -7.31 -1.91
N ALA A 119 -1.42 -6.80 -3.12
CA ALA A 119 -2.09 -7.52 -4.21
C ALA A 119 -1.60 -6.99 -5.57
N PRO A 120 -0.34 -7.27 -5.95
CA PRO A 120 0.28 -6.71 -7.16
C PRO A 120 -0.41 -7.11 -8.48
N GLN A 121 -1.27 -8.14 -8.45
CA GLN A 121 -2.05 -8.58 -9.61
C GLN A 121 -3.42 -7.88 -9.71
N ALA A 122 -3.83 -7.12 -8.69
CA ALA A 122 -5.12 -6.45 -8.69
C ALA A 122 -5.17 -5.37 -9.78
N ALA A 123 -6.19 -5.44 -10.64
CA ALA A 123 -6.40 -4.49 -11.70
C ALA A 123 -7.23 -3.30 -11.21
N ARG A 124 -6.79 -2.09 -11.56
CA ARG A 124 -7.58 -0.88 -11.30
C ARG A 124 -8.71 -0.75 -12.32
N LEU A 125 -9.95 -0.53 -11.85
CA LEU A 125 -11.07 -0.19 -12.72
C LEU A 125 -10.88 1.20 -13.34
N GLU A 126 -11.12 1.31 -14.65
CA GLU A 126 -10.89 2.55 -15.39
C GLU A 126 -11.69 3.72 -14.79
N GLY A 127 -11.00 4.83 -14.54
CA GLY A 127 -11.61 6.06 -14.02
C GLY A 127 -12.08 6.02 -12.57
N LEU A 128 -11.83 4.94 -11.83
CA LEU A 128 -12.25 4.78 -10.44
C LEU A 128 -11.07 4.50 -9.51
N ALA A 129 -11.16 4.94 -8.25
CA ALA A 129 -10.22 4.52 -7.20
C ALA A 129 -10.67 3.18 -6.60
N VAL A 130 -10.76 2.18 -7.47
CA VAL A 130 -11.22 0.81 -7.16
C VAL A 130 -10.26 -0.17 -7.83
N TRP A 131 -9.73 -1.11 -7.05
CA TRP A 131 -8.90 -2.21 -7.51
C TRP A 131 -9.61 -3.53 -7.27
N VAL A 132 -9.47 -4.46 -8.20
CA VAL A 132 -10.14 -5.76 -8.17
C VAL A 132 -9.13 -6.85 -8.45
N ASP A 133 -9.14 -7.89 -7.62
CA ASP A 133 -8.45 -9.15 -7.88
C ASP A 133 -9.51 -10.28 -7.93
N CYS A 134 -9.48 -11.09 -8.98
CA CYS A 134 -10.47 -12.14 -9.22
C CYS A 134 -9.76 -13.50 -9.31
N ILE A 135 -10.19 -14.45 -8.48
CA ILE A 135 -9.53 -15.76 -8.35
C ILE A 135 -10.17 -16.82 -9.26
N ASP A 136 -11.45 -16.64 -9.65
CA ASP A 136 -12.15 -17.56 -10.54
C ASP A 136 -13.21 -16.82 -11.34
N CYS A 137 -13.31 -17.09 -12.65
CA CYS A 137 -14.16 -16.40 -13.62
C CYS A 137 -15.14 -17.35 -14.35
N ASP A 138 -15.45 -18.53 -13.80
CA ASP A 138 -16.30 -19.55 -14.45
C ASP A 138 -17.76 -19.61 -13.95
N LEU A 139 -18.27 -18.58 -13.26
CA LEU A 139 -19.73 -18.51 -12.99
C LEU A 139 -20.50 -18.32 -14.30
N SER A 140 -21.21 -19.37 -14.68
CA SER A 140 -22.17 -19.40 -15.78
C SER A 140 -23.53 -18.77 -15.40
N VAL A 141 -23.52 -17.73 -14.56
CA VAL A 141 -24.75 -17.04 -14.16
C VAL A 141 -25.18 -16.09 -15.28
N PRO A 142 -26.42 -16.18 -15.78
CA PRO A 142 -26.91 -15.25 -16.80
C PRO A 142 -26.92 -13.80 -16.27
N ASP A 143 -26.62 -12.84 -17.15
CA ASP A 143 -26.48 -11.39 -16.86
C ASP A 143 -27.62 -10.74 -16.07
N ARG A 144 -28.75 -11.42 -15.90
CA ARG A 144 -29.98 -10.92 -15.25
C ARG A 144 -30.45 -11.73 -14.04
N GLY A 145 -29.66 -12.70 -13.58
CA GLY A 145 -29.98 -13.50 -12.39
C GLY A 145 -29.69 -12.75 -11.08
N ALA A 146 -30.46 -13.06 -10.05
CA ALA A 146 -30.06 -12.74 -8.69
C ALA A 146 -28.88 -13.63 -8.29
N VAL A 147 -27.93 -13.06 -7.56
CA VAL A 147 -26.80 -13.77 -6.96
C VAL A 147 -26.85 -13.58 -5.46
N ARG A 148 -26.37 -14.60 -4.74
CA ARG A 148 -26.08 -14.47 -3.32
C ARG A 148 -24.64 -13.97 -3.19
N LEU A 149 -24.47 -12.96 -2.35
CA LEU A 149 -23.19 -12.36 -2.00
C LEU A 149 -22.94 -12.61 -0.51
N ASP A 150 -21.84 -13.28 -0.21
CA ASP A 150 -21.30 -13.35 1.14
C ASP A 150 -20.06 -12.43 1.17
N ILE A 151 -20.12 -11.35 1.96
CA ILE A 151 -19.20 -10.21 1.91
C ILE A 151 -18.51 -10.06 3.27
N LEU A 152 -17.18 -10.14 3.28
CA LEU A 152 -16.33 -9.72 4.39
C LEU A 152 -15.81 -8.31 4.10
N THR A 153 -16.20 -7.35 4.94
CA THR A 153 -15.74 -5.96 4.86
C THR A 153 -14.62 -5.72 5.86
N VAL A 154 -13.45 -5.28 5.41
CA VAL A 154 -12.30 -4.98 6.28
C VAL A 154 -11.84 -3.55 5.98
N ASP A 155 -11.84 -2.67 6.98
CA ASP A 155 -11.31 -1.33 6.78
C ASP A 155 -9.77 -1.31 6.87
N ALA A 156 -9.15 -0.30 6.28
CA ALA A 156 -7.70 -0.17 6.21
C ALA A 156 -7.01 -0.24 7.58
N GLN A 157 -7.65 0.27 8.64
CA GLN A 157 -7.04 0.22 9.96
C GLN A 157 -7.06 -1.20 10.51
N SER A 158 -8.20 -1.89 10.42
CA SER A 158 -8.29 -3.30 10.84
C SER A 158 -7.31 -4.18 10.06
N ILE A 159 -7.05 -3.89 8.78
CA ILE A 159 -6.01 -4.60 8.01
C ILE A 159 -4.63 -4.39 8.63
N LEU A 160 -4.26 -3.15 8.98
CA LEU A 160 -2.95 -2.85 9.55
C LEU A 160 -2.79 -3.35 11.00
N GLU A 161 -3.88 -3.41 11.76
CA GLU A 161 -3.92 -3.86 13.15
C GLU A 161 -4.12 -5.38 13.27
N GLY A 162 -4.40 -6.08 12.16
CA GLY A 162 -4.67 -7.52 12.14
C GLY A 162 -6.01 -7.90 12.77
N GLU A 163 -6.97 -6.98 12.78
CA GLU A 163 -8.31 -7.18 13.33
C GLU A 163 -9.24 -7.90 12.34
N GLN A 164 -10.32 -8.47 12.87
CA GLN A 164 -11.33 -9.14 12.06
C GLN A 164 -12.24 -8.12 11.36
N GLY A 165 -12.61 -8.42 10.12
CA GLY A 165 -13.61 -7.66 9.39
C GLY A 165 -15.04 -7.97 9.83
N ARG A 166 -15.99 -7.39 9.09
CA ARG A 166 -17.42 -7.55 9.31
C ARG A 166 -18.06 -8.36 8.19
N GLU A 167 -18.69 -9.46 8.55
CA GLU A 167 -19.41 -10.32 7.61
C GLU A 167 -20.84 -9.83 7.39
N SER A 168 -21.31 -9.97 6.15
CA SER A 168 -22.69 -9.74 5.75
C SER A 168 -23.05 -10.66 4.59
N ALA A 169 -24.32 -11.02 4.47
CA ALA A 169 -24.82 -11.83 3.37
C ALA A 169 -26.09 -11.20 2.81
N MET A 170 -26.23 -11.20 1.48
CA MET A 170 -27.43 -10.68 0.83
C MET A 170 -27.67 -11.33 -0.54
N GLU A 171 -28.92 -11.30 -0.98
CA GLU A 171 -29.25 -11.53 -2.38
C GLU A 171 -29.27 -10.19 -3.11
N TRP A 172 -28.61 -10.15 -4.26
CA TRP A 172 -28.51 -8.96 -5.09
C TRP A 172 -28.86 -9.29 -6.53
N SER A 173 -29.72 -8.47 -7.13
CA SER A 173 -30.04 -8.57 -8.55
C SER A 173 -29.19 -7.59 -9.32
N ARG A 174 -28.51 -8.03 -10.37
CA ARG A 174 -27.56 -7.19 -11.11
C ARG A 174 -28.22 -5.91 -11.62
N GLY A 175 -27.62 -4.77 -11.26
CA GLY A 175 -28.09 -3.44 -11.65
C GLY A 175 -29.26 -2.90 -10.84
N THR A 176 -29.58 -3.48 -9.67
CA THR A 176 -30.44 -2.79 -8.69
C THR A 176 -29.66 -1.68 -7.99
N PRO A 177 -29.99 -0.40 -8.26
CA PRO A 177 -29.25 0.72 -7.67
C PRO A 177 -29.43 0.75 -6.15
N ASP A 178 -28.45 1.36 -5.47
CA ASP A 178 -28.48 1.70 -4.05
C ASP A 178 -28.55 0.51 -3.06
N GLN A 179 -28.37 -0.72 -3.53
CA GLN A 179 -28.29 -1.91 -2.65
C GLN A 179 -26.85 -2.25 -2.24
N LEU A 180 -25.88 -1.90 -3.08
CA LEU A 180 -24.45 -2.09 -2.83
C LEU A 180 -23.74 -0.74 -2.82
N VAL A 181 -22.57 -0.69 -2.19
CA VAL A 181 -21.69 0.47 -2.33
C VAL A 181 -21.19 0.57 -3.78
N PRO A 182 -20.93 1.79 -4.30
CA PRO A 182 -20.57 1.99 -5.70
C PRO A 182 -19.38 1.15 -6.18
N ALA A 183 -18.36 0.94 -5.33
CA ALA A 183 -17.21 0.12 -5.68
C ALA A 183 -17.57 -1.35 -5.94
N LEU A 184 -18.38 -1.94 -5.06
CA LEU A 184 -18.81 -3.34 -5.18
C LEU A 184 -19.70 -3.54 -6.40
N GLU A 185 -20.68 -2.66 -6.60
CA GLU A 185 -21.56 -2.73 -7.78
C GLU A 185 -20.74 -2.67 -9.07
N ARG A 186 -19.79 -1.72 -9.17
CA ARG A 186 -18.93 -1.60 -10.36
C ARG A 186 -18.03 -2.81 -10.55
N ALA A 187 -17.42 -3.34 -9.50
CA ALA A 187 -16.57 -4.53 -9.59
C ALA A 187 -17.36 -5.75 -10.09
N LEU A 188 -18.56 -5.99 -9.53
CA LEU A 188 -19.44 -7.09 -9.92
C LEU A 188 -19.97 -6.98 -11.35
N LEU A 189 -20.28 -5.75 -11.80
CA LEU A 189 -20.70 -5.52 -13.19
C LEU A 189 -19.54 -5.65 -14.20
N SER A 190 -18.31 -5.31 -13.80
CA SER A 190 -17.12 -5.48 -14.64
C SER A 190 -16.64 -6.94 -14.71
N HIS A 191 -16.95 -7.75 -13.69
CA HIS A 191 -16.54 -9.15 -13.59
C HIS A 191 -17.75 -10.08 -13.38
N PRO A 192 -18.64 -10.20 -14.38
CA PRO A 192 -19.90 -10.93 -14.25
C PRO A 192 -19.72 -12.43 -14.02
N GLY A 193 -18.56 -13.01 -14.30
CA GLY A 193 -18.27 -14.44 -14.08
C GLY A 193 -17.52 -14.74 -12.77
N ALA A 194 -17.26 -13.72 -11.93
CA ALA A 194 -16.40 -13.90 -10.76
C ALA A 194 -17.09 -14.67 -9.62
N GLU A 195 -16.46 -15.73 -9.13
CA GLU A 195 -16.92 -16.49 -7.94
C GLU A 195 -16.34 -15.93 -6.65
N VAL A 196 -15.06 -15.57 -6.71
CA VAL A 196 -14.36 -14.95 -5.60
C VAL A 196 -13.66 -13.71 -6.12
N MET A 197 -13.94 -12.59 -5.49
CA MET A 197 -13.27 -11.33 -5.79
C MET A 197 -12.86 -10.61 -4.52
N THR A 198 -11.72 -9.94 -4.59
CA THR A 198 -11.29 -8.97 -3.59
C THR A 198 -11.35 -7.59 -4.21
N VAL A 199 -11.99 -6.64 -3.53
CA VAL A 199 -12.19 -5.27 -4.01
C VAL A 199 -11.62 -4.28 -3.00
N TRP A 200 -10.63 -3.50 -3.41
CA TRP A 200 -10.09 -2.41 -2.59
C TRP A 200 -10.58 -1.07 -3.11
N THR A 201 -10.98 -0.18 -2.22
CA THR A 201 -11.49 1.12 -2.63
C THR A 201 -11.32 2.21 -1.58
N THR A 202 -11.27 3.47 -2.03
CA THR A 202 -11.32 4.65 -1.16
C THR A 202 -12.69 4.77 -0.47
N SER A 203 -12.74 5.51 0.63
CA SER A 203 -14.00 5.72 1.37
C SER A 203 -15.10 6.35 0.51
N GLU A 204 -14.76 7.18 -0.49
CA GLU A 204 -15.71 7.84 -1.39
C GLU A 204 -16.59 6.87 -2.19
N HIS A 205 -16.05 5.71 -2.58
CA HIS A 205 -16.79 4.69 -3.33
C HIS A 205 -17.30 3.55 -2.42
N ALA A 206 -17.09 3.65 -1.10
CA ALA A 206 -17.61 2.75 -0.09
C ALA A 206 -18.63 3.48 0.81
N PHE A 207 -18.19 3.92 1.99
CA PHE A 207 -19.03 4.48 3.06
C PHE A 207 -19.00 6.02 3.14
N GLN A 208 -18.60 6.68 2.05
CA GLN A 208 -18.33 8.11 1.93
C GLN A 208 -17.19 8.61 2.83
N ARG A 209 -16.63 9.78 2.50
CA ARG A 209 -15.50 10.37 3.22
C ARG A 209 -15.77 10.68 4.70
N LYS A 210 -17.03 10.82 5.10
CA LYS A 210 -17.42 11.05 6.51
C LYS A 210 -17.36 9.77 7.35
N GLY A 211 -17.25 8.60 6.73
CA GLY A 211 -17.38 7.32 7.39
C GLY A 211 -18.81 7.08 7.92
N VAL A 212 -18.97 5.98 8.63
CA VAL A 212 -20.23 5.56 9.25
C VAL A 212 -19.93 5.23 10.72
N PRO A 213 -19.95 6.24 11.62
CA PRO A 213 -19.58 6.05 13.03
C PRO A 213 -20.44 4.99 13.75
N ALA A 214 -21.73 4.91 13.42
CA ALA A 214 -22.63 3.90 13.97
C ALA A 214 -22.24 2.46 13.59
N ALA A 215 -21.44 2.29 12.54
CA ALA A 215 -20.90 1.03 12.09
C ALA A 215 -19.40 0.86 12.43
N GLY A 216 -18.81 1.80 13.18
CA GLY A 216 -17.38 1.79 13.51
C GLY A 216 -16.45 2.29 12.40
N VAL A 217 -16.98 2.68 11.23
CA VAL A 217 -16.17 3.10 10.09
C VAL A 217 -15.74 4.56 10.25
N ARG A 218 -14.44 4.80 10.41
CA ARG A 218 -13.86 6.14 10.56
C ARG A 218 -13.94 6.95 9.25
N PRO A 219 -13.90 8.30 9.32
CA PRO A 219 -13.78 9.14 8.13
C PRO A 219 -12.56 8.78 7.30
N ARG A 220 -12.70 8.89 5.97
CA ARG A 220 -11.60 8.76 4.99
C ARG A 220 -10.80 7.45 5.11
N THR A 221 -11.46 6.37 5.55
CA THR A 221 -10.81 5.07 5.67
C THR A 221 -11.08 4.24 4.41
N PRO A 222 -10.04 3.89 3.63
CA PRO A 222 -10.17 2.92 2.55
C PRO A 222 -10.63 1.55 3.06
N VAL A 223 -11.26 0.77 2.20
CA VAL A 223 -11.92 -0.49 2.57
C VAL A 223 -11.56 -1.58 1.57
N ARG A 224 -11.36 -2.79 2.08
CA ARG A 224 -11.32 -4.04 1.31
C ARG A 224 -12.63 -4.80 1.51
N PHE A 225 -13.16 -5.35 0.43
CA PHE A 225 -14.25 -6.30 0.44
C PHE A 225 -13.77 -7.62 -0.14
N ASP A 226 -13.87 -8.70 0.63
CA ASP A 226 -13.70 -10.05 0.12
C ASP A 226 -15.11 -10.60 -0.13
N VAL A 227 -15.40 -10.96 -1.38
CA VAL A 227 -16.75 -11.31 -1.82
C VAL A 227 -16.74 -12.70 -2.41
N GLN A 228 -17.60 -13.57 -1.87
CA GLN A 228 -17.99 -14.81 -2.50
C GLN A 228 -19.35 -14.64 -3.17
N VAL A 229 -19.42 -15.02 -4.44
CA VAL A 229 -20.60 -14.91 -5.30
C VAL A 229 -21.10 -16.32 -5.59
N SER A 230 -22.38 -16.57 -5.35
CA SER A 230 -23.01 -17.85 -5.67
C SER A 230 -24.36 -17.67 -6.37
N PRO A 231 -24.80 -18.64 -7.20
CA PRO A 231 -26.12 -18.59 -7.80
C PRO A 231 -27.22 -18.71 -6.73
N VAL A 232 -28.31 -17.98 -6.89
CA VAL A 232 -29.54 -18.22 -6.11
C VAL A 232 -30.26 -19.42 -6.73
N LEU A 233 -30.55 -20.44 -5.91
CA LEU A 233 -31.25 -21.67 -6.32
C LEU A 233 -32.77 -21.48 -6.47
#